data_AF-A0A1X7TKT5-F1
#
_entry.id   AF-A0A1X7TKT5-F1
#
_cell.length_a   1.000
_cell.length_b   1.000
_cell.length_c   1.000
_cell.angle_alpha   90.00
_cell.angle_beta   90.00
_cell.angle_gamma   90.00
#
_symmetry.space_group_name_H-M   'P 1'
#
loop_
_entity.id
_entity.type
_entity.pdbx_description
1 polymer ?
#
loop_
_entity_poly.entity_id
_entity_poly.type
_entity_poly.pdbx_seq_one_letter_code
_entity_poly.pdbx_strand_id
1 'polypeptide(L)' 'MESAGSMMYFAGLPNNYWGEAVVAAAYIRNSVPTRAFSERVSPYERWYSHRTDLKHFKVIECVAYAHMPDSQRNKL' A
#
# COMPACT_ATOMS: atom_id res chain seq x y z
N MET A 1 -2.78 0.35 -10.03
CA MET A 1 -3.97 1.07 -10.52
C MET A 1 -5.11 0.85 -9.53
N GLU A 2 -5.43 -0.41 -9.24
CA GLU A 2 -6.38 -0.80 -8.17
C GLU A 2 -6.21 -0.06 -6.84
N SER A 3 -4.98 0.08 -6.33
CA SER A 3 -4.72 0.71 -5.03
C SER A 3 -5.12 2.19 -4.95
N ALA A 4 -5.01 2.95 -6.04
CA ALA A 4 -5.45 4.35 -6.06
C ALA A 4 -6.99 4.44 -6.03
N GLY A 5 -7.66 3.59 -6.82
CA GLY A 5 -9.11 3.50 -6.84
C GLY A 5 -9.70 3.09 -5.49
N SER A 6 -9.16 2.05 -4.85
CA SER A 6 -9.57 1.64 -3.51
C SER A 6 -9.37 2.78 -2.50
N MET A 7 -8.20 3.42 -2.49
CA MET A 7 -7.90 4.50 -1.55
C MET A 7 -8.88 5.68 -1.68
N MET A 8 -9.21 6.09 -2.91
CA MET A 8 -10.20 7.17 -3.10
C MET A 8 -11.61 6.75 -2.69
N TYR A 9 -12.03 5.52 -3.05
CA TYR A 9 -13.36 5.00 -2.72
C TYR A 9 -13.56 4.97 -1.20
N PHE A 10 -12.58 4.45 -0.47
CA PHE A 10 -12.62 4.41 0.99
C PHE A 10 -12.51 5.80 1.64
N ALA A 11 -11.70 6.69 1.07
CA ALA A 11 -11.58 8.06 1.57
C ALA A 11 -12.78 8.96 1.25
N GLY A 12 -13.71 8.53 0.39
CA GLY A 12 -14.79 9.38 -0.12
C GLY A 12 -14.27 10.57 -0.95
N LEU A 13 -13.13 10.43 -1.62
CA LEU A 13 -12.51 11.54 -2.36
C LEU A 13 -13.19 11.75 -3.72
N PRO A 14 -13.43 13.02 -4.13
CA PRO A 14 -13.92 13.31 -5.47
C PRO A 14 -12.87 13.01 -6.55
N ASN A 15 -13.32 12.76 -7.78
CA ASN A 15 -12.47 12.32 -8.91
C ASN A 15 -11.35 13.30 -9.29
N ASN A 16 -11.44 14.56 -8.88
CA ASN A 16 -10.37 15.54 -9.09
C ASN A 16 -9.08 15.18 -8.33
N TYR A 17 -9.14 14.35 -7.29
CA TYR A 17 -7.97 13.87 -6.54
C TYR A 17 -7.31 12.62 -7.14
N TRP A 18 -7.72 12.17 -8.34
CA TRP A 18 -7.18 10.96 -8.95
C TRP A 18 -5.66 11.01 -9.13
N GLY A 19 -5.12 12.15 -9.54
CA GLY A 19 -3.68 12.32 -9.75
C GLY A 19 -2.90 12.13 -8.45
N GLU A 20 -3.34 12.79 -7.38
CA GLU A 20 -2.79 12.71 -6.04
C GLU A 20 -2.89 11.30 -5.49
N ALA A 21 -4.02 10.62 -5.71
CA ALA A 21 -4.22 9.24 -5.28
C ALA A 21 -3.27 8.27 -5.99
N VAL A 22 -3.03 8.46 -7.29
CA VAL A 22 -2.07 7.65 -8.06
C VAL A 22 -0.65 7.88 -7.56
N VAL A 23 -0.26 9.15 -7.33
CA VAL A 23 1.05 9.51 -6.81
C VAL A 23 1.28 8.93 -5.42
N ALA A 24 0.32 9.08 -4.51
CA ALA A 24 0.39 8.54 -3.16
C ALA A 24 0.47 7.00 -3.17
N ALA A 25 -0.34 6.33 -3.99
CA ALA A 25 -0.29 4.87 -4.12
C ALA A 25 1.06 4.38 -4.65
N ALA A 26 1.65 5.07 -5.63
CA ALA A 26 2.97 4.75 -6.16
C ALA A 26 4.07 4.98 -5.10
N TYR A 27 3.99 6.10 -4.38
CA TYR A 27 4.93 6.45 -3.33
C TYR A 27 4.91 5.43 -2.18
N ILE A 28 3.73 5.04 -1.69
CA ILE A 28 3.56 3.99 -0.68
C ILE A 28 4.20 2.69 -1.19
N ARG A 29 3.87 2.27 -2.41
CA ARG A 29 4.39 1.01 -2.99
C ARG A 29 5.91 0.99 -3.14
N ASN A 30 6.51 2.15 -3.40
CA ASN A 30 7.97 2.28 -3.50
C ASN A 30 8.66 2.38 -2.13
N SER A 31 7.92 2.74 -1.08
CA SER A 31 8.43 2.94 0.28
C SER A 31 8.28 1.70 1.17
N VAL A 32 7.37 0.78 0.84
CA VAL A 32 7.16 -0.45 1.61
C VAL A 32 8.02 -1.62 1.10
N PRO A 33 8.41 -2.56 1.97
CA PRO A 33 9.08 -3.79 1.58
C PRO A 33 8.33 -4.57 0.50
N THR A 34 9.06 -5.10 -0.48
CA THR A 34 8.49 -5.94 -1.54
C THR A 34 9.07 -7.35 -1.52
N ARG A 35 8.25 -8.33 -1.90
CA ARG A 35 8.68 -9.73 -2.09
C ARG A 35 9.56 -9.92 -3.32
N ALA A 36 9.66 -8.91 -4.19
CA ALA A 36 10.55 -8.92 -5.35
C ALA A 36 12.04 -8.99 -4.95
N PHE A 37 12.38 -8.56 -3.73
CA PHE A 37 13.73 -8.64 -3.17
C PHE A 37 13.77 -9.65 -2.03
N SER A 38 14.72 -10.59 -2.08
CA SER A 38 14.94 -11.61 -1.03
C SER A 38 15.22 -10.98 0.35
N GLU A 39 15.85 -9.81 0.35
CA GLU A 39 16.23 -9.03 1.54
C GLU A 39 15.04 -8.34 2.23
N ARG A 40 13.81 -8.45 1.69
CA ARG A 40 12.60 -7.77 2.16
C ARG A 40 12.82 -6.25 2.38
N VAL A 41 13.46 -5.62 1.41
CA VAL A 41 13.70 -4.17 1.36
C VAL A 41 12.68 -3.48 0.45
N SER A 42 12.48 -2.17 0.64
CA SER A 42 11.67 -1.38 -0.30
C SER A 42 12.45 -1.01 -1.57
N PRO A 43 11.79 -0.74 -2.70
CA PRO A 43 12.45 -0.18 -3.88
C PRO A 43 13.23 1.11 -3.58
N TYR A 44 12.69 1.98 -2.73
CA TYR A 44 13.37 3.20 -2.31
C TYR A 44 14.65 2.91 -1.52
N GLU A 45 14.57 2.00 -0.55
CA GLU A 45 15.73 1.55 0.23
C GLU A 45 16.82 0.97 -0.66
N ARG A 46 16.43 0.16 -1.66
CA ARG A 46 17.36 -0.48 -2.59
C ARG A 46 18.04 0.54 -3.51
N TRP A 47 17.31 1.55 -3.95
CA TRP A 47 17.84 2.56 -4.88
C TRP A 47 18.72 3.60 -4.19
N TYR A 48 18.28 4.11 -3.04
CA TYR A 48 18.96 5.19 -2.33
C TYR A 48 19.84 4.71 -1.18
N SER A 49 19.87 3.40 -0.90
CA SER A 49 20.57 2.82 0.27
C SER A 49 20.20 3.49 1.60
N HIS A 50 18.99 4.06 1.67
CA HIS A 50 18.48 4.81 2.82
C HIS A 50 17.12 4.27 3.27
N ARG A 51 16.97 4.01 4.57
CA ARG A 51 15.71 3.58 5.17
C ARG A 51 14.67 4.69 5.10
N THR A 52 13.52 4.40 4.47
CA THR A 52 12.39 5.33 4.46
C THR A 52 11.77 5.39 5.86
N ASP A 53 11.69 6.58 6.45
CA ASP A 53 10.89 6.78 7.66
C ASP A 53 9.41 6.73 7.31
N LEU A 54 8.68 5.74 7.81
CA LEU A 54 7.26 5.53 7.53
C LEU A 54 6.34 6.31 8.48
N LYS A 55 6.86 7.04 9.48
CA LYS A 55 6.05 7.77 10.49
C LYS A 55 5.14 8.84 9.91
N HIS A 56 5.48 9.36 8.74
CA HIS A 56 4.67 10.37 8.04
C HIS A 56 3.46 9.77 7.32
N PHE A 57 3.40 8.44 7.15
CA PHE A 57 2.22 7.81 6.56
C PHE A 57 1.01 7.95 7.48
N LYS A 58 -0.12 8.30 6.88
CA LYS A 58 -1.42 8.36 7.54
C LYS A 58 -2.30 7.26 7.00
N VAL A 59 -3.03 6.61 7.89
CA VAL A 59 -4.04 5.63 7.50
C VAL A 59 -5.23 6.38 6.95
N ILE A 60 -5.50 6.16 5.68
CA ILE A 60 -6.83 6.39 5.11
C ILE A 60 -7.61 5.12 5.44
N GLU A 61 -8.70 5.24 6.19
CA GLU A 61 -9.48 4.11 6.71
C GLU A 61 -9.99 3.21 5.56
N CYS A 62 -9.18 2.24 5.15
CA CYS A 62 -9.50 1.23 4.17
C CYS A 62 -9.51 -0.12 4.87
N VAL A 63 -10.70 -0.70 5.03
CA VAL A 63 -10.85 -2.06 5.58
C VAL A 63 -10.37 -3.05 4.53
N ALA A 64 -9.15 -3.57 4.70
CA ALA A 64 -8.59 -4.60 3.85
C ALA A 64 -8.80 -5.99 4.49
N TYR A 65 -9.47 -6.89 3.78
CA TYR A 65 -9.63 -8.28 4.20
C TYR A 65 -8.51 -9.14 3.61
N ALA A 66 -7.74 -9.81 4.47
CA ALA A 66 -6.75 -10.77 4.02
C ALA A 66 -7.45 -12.09 3.62
N HIS A 67 -7.14 -12.61 2.43
CA HIS A 67 -7.62 -13.93 2.02
C HIS A 67 -6.94 -15.02 2.84
N MET A 68 -7.69 -15.63 3.76
CA MET A 68 -7.25 -16.81 4.52
C MET A 68 -7.41 -18.05 3.63
N PRO A 69 -6.36 -18.85 3.39
CA PRO A 69 -6.49 -20.11 2.66
C PRO A 69 -7.43 -21.08 3.40
N ASP A 70 -8.19 -21.87 2.65
CA ASP A 70 -9.27 -22.72 3.19
C ASP A 70 -8.79 -23.67 4.29
N SER A 71 -7.54 -24.13 4.22
CA SER A 71 -6.90 -24.99 5.23
C SER A 71 -6.74 -24.33 6.61
N GLN A 72 -6.81 -23.00 6.69
CA GLN A 72 -6.70 -22.22 7.93
C GLN A 72 -8.04 -21.60 8.35
N ARG A 73 -9.12 -21.87 7.61
CA ARG A 73 -10.44 -21.30 7.83
C ARG A 73 -11.18 -22.05 8.94
N ASN A 74 -10.88 -21.72 10.19
CA ASN A 74 -11.55 -22.26 11.37
C ASN A 74 -12.89 -21.53 11.62
N LYS A 75 -13.91 -21.77 10.79
CA LYS A 75 -15.35 -21.63 11.12
C LYS A 75 -16.25 -21.73 9.88
N LEU A 76 -17.41 -22.36 10.08
CA LEU A 76 -18.68 -22.03 9.42
C LEU A 76 -19.36 -20.92 10.24
#